data_AF-A0A6V8N3R9-F1
#
_entry.id   AF-A0A6V8N3R9-F1
#
_cell.length_a   1.000
_cell.length_b   1.000
_cell.length_c   1.000
_cell.angle_alpha   90.00
_cell.angle_beta   90.00
_cell.angle_gamma   90.00
#
_symmetry.space_group_name_H-M   'P 1'
#
loop_
_entity.id
_entity.type
_entity.pdbx_description
1 polymer ?
#
loop_
_entity_poly.entity_id
_entity_poly.type
_entity_poly.pdbx_seq_one_letter_code
_entity_poly.pdbx_strand_id
1 'polypeptide(L)'
;MDTNRSETPDPAVIARGLRRIRLRRWALWTVLIIYLPTMWSAQQITRSFQGALPVFFAWVLLLIVATAWSATVRCPRCGNYYHVNGLMLLYLRRCLHCQLPLAADHKKSD
;
A
#
# COMPACT_ATOMS: atom_id res chain seq x y z
N MET A 1 -30.23 0.06 -30.73
CA MET A 1 -29.08 0.90 -31.08
C MET A 1 -29.26 2.21 -30.34
N ASP A 2 -28.47 2.61 -29.34
CA ASP A 2 -27.13 2.19 -28.96
C ASP A 2 -26.96 2.11 -27.44
N THR A 3 -26.51 0.95 -26.98
CA THR A 3 -26.00 0.69 -25.64
C THR A 3 -24.62 1.32 -25.53
N ASN A 4 -24.51 2.57 -25.09
CA ASN A 4 -23.20 3.15 -24.78
C ASN A 4 -23.28 4.17 -23.63
N ARG A 5 -23.61 3.67 -22.42
CA ARG A 5 -23.10 4.31 -21.21
C ARG A 5 -21.60 4.02 -21.19
N SER A 6 -20.79 5.04 -21.42
CA SER A 6 -19.49 5.11 -20.79
C SER A 6 -19.74 5.02 -19.28
N GLU A 7 -19.71 3.80 -18.74
CA GLU A 7 -19.88 3.52 -17.32
C GLU A 7 -18.61 4.00 -16.61
N THR A 8 -18.47 5.32 -16.50
CA THR A 8 -17.49 5.94 -15.61
C THR A 8 -17.89 5.47 -14.20
N PRO A 9 -17.02 4.71 -13.52
CA PRO A 9 -17.36 4.19 -12.21
C PRO A 9 -17.75 5.35 -11.30
N ASP A 10 -18.88 5.20 -10.60
CA ASP A 10 -19.39 6.20 -9.67
C ASP A 10 -18.24 6.78 -8.83
N PRO A 11 -18.06 8.12 -8.79
CA PRO A 11 -16.99 8.75 -8.03
C PRO A 11 -16.92 8.28 -6.57
N ALA A 12 -18.06 7.93 -5.96
CA ALA A 12 -18.10 7.38 -4.60
C ALA A 12 -17.46 5.98 -4.50
N VAL A 13 -17.56 5.16 -5.54
CA VAL A 13 -16.90 3.85 -5.63
C VAL A 13 -15.39 4.01 -5.79
N ILE A 14 -14.96 4.95 -6.64
CA ILE A 14 -13.54 5.27 -6.85
C ILE A 14 -12.90 5.76 -5.54
N ALA A 15 -13.53 6.72 -4.85
CA ALA A 15 -13.03 7.27 -3.59
C ALA A 15 -12.86 6.19 -2.51
N ARG A 16 -13.84 5.27 -2.37
CA ARG A 16 -13.76 4.14 -1.44
C ARG A 16 -12.59 3.20 -1.77
N GLY A 17 -12.38 2.90 -3.05
CA GLY A 17 -11.24 2.11 -3.51
C GLY A 17 -9.89 2.77 -3.21
N LEU A 18 -9.76 4.07 -3.49
CA LEU A 18 -8.55 4.85 -3.22
C LEU A 18 -8.25 4.94 -1.71
N ARG A 19 -9.27 5.06 -0.85
CA ARG A 19 -9.11 5.02 0.61
C ARG A 19 -8.49 3.70 1.08
N ARG A 20 -8.91 2.55 0.53
CA ARG A 20 -8.32 1.25 0.86
C ARG A 20 -6.84 1.16 0.46
N ILE A 21 -6.49 1.69 -0.72
CA ILE A 21 -5.10 1.73 -1.20
C ILE A 21 -4.24 2.60 -0.26
N ARG A 22 -4.76 3.77 0.14
CA ARG A 22 -4.08 4.66 1.10
C ARG A 22 -3.87 3.97 2.45
N LEU A 23 -4.90 3.31 2.99
CA LEU A 23 -4.80 2.63 4.28
C LEU A 23 -3.73 1.52 4.26
N ARG A 24 -3.69 0.69 3.21
CA ARG A 24 -2.68 -0.37 3.08
C ARG A 24 -1.27 0.19 2.94
N ARG A 25 -1.12 1.30 2.22
CA ARG A 25 0.17 2.00 2.10
C ARG A 25 0.61 2.61 3.43
N TRP A 26 -0.32 3.18 4.19
CA TRP A 26 -0.03 3.68 5.55
C TRP A 26 0.34 2.55 6.49
N ALA A 27 -0.32 1.39 6.42
CA ALA A 27 0.07 0.22 7.22
C ALA A 27 1.53 -0.20 6.96
N LEU A 28 1.96 -0.23 5.70
CA LEU A 28 3.37 -0.45 5.34
C LEU A 28 4.31 0.59 5.93
N TRP A 29 3.97 1.87 5.79
CA TRP A 29 4.77 2.95 6.38
C TRP A 29 4.85 2.83 7.90
N THR A 30 3.76 2.47 8.57
CA THR A 30 3.74 2.21 10.01
C THR A 30 4.70 1.08 10.39
N VAL A 31 4.70 -0.04 9.66
CA VAL A 31 5.65 -1.16 9.91
C VAL A 31 7.10 -0.71 9.74
N LEU A 32 7.39 0.08 8.71
CA LEU A 32 8.74 0.62 8.46
C LEU A 32 9.17 1.61 9.55
N ILE A 33 8.29 2.51 9.98
CA ILE A 33 8.60 3.51 11.01
C ILE A 33 8.78 2.85 12.38
N ILE A 34 7.93 1.87 12.73
CA ILE A 34 8.00 1.12 13.99
C ILE A 34 9.31 0.35 14.13
N TYR A 35 9.94 -0.06 13.02
CA TYR A 35 11.23 -0.75 13.05
C TYR A 35 12.28 -0.03 13.89
N LEU A 36 12.40 1.29 13.71
CA LEU A 36 13.44 2.10 14.32
C LEU A 36 13.35 2.11 15.85
N PRO A 37 12.22 2.52 16.47
CA PRO A 37 12.09 2.47 17.92
C PRO A 37 12.15 1.03 18.45
N THR A 38 11.58 0.05 17.75
CA THR A 38 11.61 -1.34 18.20
C THR A 38 13.03 -1.90 18.24
N MET A 39 13.85 -1.69 17.21
CA MET A 39 15.25 -2.13 17.23
C MET A 39 16.09 -1.37 18.23
N TRP A 40 15.90 -0.07 18.34
CA TRP A 40 16.61 0.74 19.33
C TRP A 40 16.34 0.24 20.75
N SER A 41 15.07 0.00 21.10
CA SER A 41 14.69 -0.57 22.39
C SER A 41 15.21 -1.99 22.58
N ALA A 42 15.15 -2.85 21.56
CA ALA A 42 15.67 -4.21 21.63
C ALA A 42 17.16 -4.23 21.96
N GLN A 43 17.97 -3.39 21.30
CA GLN A 43 19.40 -3.30 21.56
C GLN A 43 19.72 -2.80 22.97
N GLN A 44 18.94 -1.85 23.50
CA GLN A 44 19.15 -1.36 24.87
C GLN A 44 18.86 -2.42 25.93
N ILE A 45 17.88 -3.28 25.68
CA ILE A 45 17.47 -4.35 26.59
C ILE A 45 18.45 -5.53 26.51
N THR A 46 18.73 -6.03 25.31
CA THR A 46 19.55 -7.24 25.13
C THR A 46 21.03 -6.95 25.28
N ARG A 47 21.48 -5.71 25.05
CA ARG A 47 22.89 -5.28 24.96
C ARG A 47 23.75 -6.17 24.05
N SER A 48 23.11 -6.95 23.19
CA SER A 48 23.72 -7.97 22.33
C SER A 48 22.96 -8.05 21.02
N PHE A 49 23.71 -8.09 19.93
CA PHE A 49 23.17 -8.21 18.58
C PHE A 49 22.41 -9.54 18.39
N GLN A 50 22.94 -10.64 18.93
CA GLN A 50 22.30 -11.96 18.83
C GLN A 50 20.95 -11.99 19.55
N GLY A 51 20.83 -11.30 20.69
CA GLY A 51 19.56 -11.20 21.43
C GLY A 51 18.48 -10.42 20.69
N ALA A 52 18.84 -9.52 19.76
CA ALA A 52 17.89 -8.75 18.96
C ALA A 52 17.40 -9.49 17.70
N LEU A 53 18.04 -10.62 17.32
CA LEU A 53 17.69 -11.39 16.12
C LEU A 53 16.22 -11.85 16.11
N PRO A 54 15.61 -12.36 17.20
CA PRO A 54 14.21 -12.79 17.17
C PRO A 54 13.26 -11.63 16.85
N VAL A 55 13.53 -10.44 17.39
CA VAL A 55 12.75 -9.22 17.11
C VAL A 55 12.91 -8.83 15.64
N PHE A 56 14.11 -8.94 15.09
CA PHE A 56 14.39 -8.65 13.69
C PHE A 56 13.61 -9.58 12.76
N PHE A 57 13.66 -10.89 13.00
CA PHE A 57 12.92 -11.87 12.19
C PHE A 57 11.41 -11.68 12.30
N ALA A 58 10.89 -11.41 13.50
CA ALA A 58 9.47 -11.10 13.69
C ALA A 58 9.06 -9.86 12.87
N TRP A 59 9.89 -8.82 12.87
CA TRP A 59 9.63 -7.63 12.06
C TRP A 59 9.71 -7.90 10.55
N VAL A 60 10.69 -8.68 10.08
CA VAL A 60 10.81 -9.07 8.66
C VAL A 60 9.55 -9.81 8.20
N LEU A 61 9.03 -10.74 9.00
CA LEU A 61 7.77 -11.44 8.68
C LEU A 61 6.59 -10.47 8.56
N LEU A 62 6.46 -9.52 9.50
CA LEU A 62 5.43 -8.48 9.42
C LEU A 62 5.58 -7.62 8.15
N LEU A 63 6.81 -7.28 7.78
CA LEU A 63 7.08 -6.51 6.57
C LEU A 63 6.69 -7.29 5.30
N ILE A 64 7.00 -8.59 5.23
CA ILE A 64 6.61 -9.45 4.11
C ILE A 64 5.08 -9.49 3.97
N VAL A 65 4.37 -9.71 5.08
CA VAL A 65 2.89 -9.75 5.09
C VAL A 65 2.30 -8.42 4.66
N ALA A 66 2.79 -7.29 5.21
CA ALA A 66 2.29 -5.97 4.84
C ALA A 66 2.57 -5.65 3.36
N THR A 67 3.73 -6.08 2.84
CA THR A 67 4.11 -5.88 1.43
C THR A 67 3.19 -6.68 0.51
N ALA A 68 3.00 -7.98 0.77
CA ALA A 68 2.09 -8.82 0.00
C ALA A 68 0.64 -8.31 0.07
N TRP A 69 0.19 -7.87 1.24
CA TRP A 69 -1.16 -7.34 1.41
C TRP A 69 -1.36 -6.02 0.65
N SER A 70 -0.36 -5.15 0.62
CA SER A 70 -0.42 -3.91 -0.15
C SER A 70 -0.33 -4.13 -1.67
N ALA A 71 0.39 -5.17 -2.11
CA ALA A 71 0.57 -5.53 -3.51
C ALA A 71 -0.73 -6.07 -4.12
N THR A 72 -1.51 -6.81 -3.32
CA THR A 72 -2.78 -7.42 -3.73
C THR A 72 -3.95 -6.44 -3.83
N VAL A 73 -3.73 -5.14 -3.62
CA VAL A 73 -4.79 -4.15 -3.75
C VAL A 73 -5.14 -3.89 -5.22
N ARG A 74 -6.43 -4.03 -5.56
CA ARG A 74 -6.94 -3.79 -6.91
C ARG A 74 -7.30 -2.32 -7.12
N CYS A 75 -7.04 -1.82 -8.31
CA CYS A 75 -7.46 -0.50 -8.75
C CYS A 75 -9.00 -0.47 -8.92
N PRO A 76 -9.73 0.53 -8.36
CA PRO A 76 -11.17 0.61 -8.51
C PRO A 76 -11.64 0.96 -9.93
N ARG A 77 -10.73 1.41 -10.81
CA ARG A 77 -11.06 1.79 -12.20
C ARG A 77 -10.78 0.68 -13.21
N CYS A 78 -9.58 0.08 -13.18
CA CYS A 78 -9.19 -0.93 -14.16
C CYS A 78 -9.20 -2.38 -13.61
N GLY A 79 -9.45 -2.59 -12.31
CA GLY A 79 -9.49 -3.92 -11.70
C GLY A 79 -8.13 -4.60 -11.50
N ASN A 80 -7.07 -4.15 -12.18
CA ASN A 80 -5.72 -4.68 -12.04
C ASN A 80 -5.06 -4.29 -10.71
N TYR A 81 -3.98 -5.00 -10.34
CA TYR A 81 -3.17 -4.67 -9.17
C TYR A 81 -2.58 -3.26 -9.29
N TYR A 82 -2.77 -2.45 -8.25
CA TYR A 82 -2.45 -1.02 -8.33
C TYR A 82 -0.93 -0.76 -8.40
N HIS A 83 -0.15 -1.52 -7.63
CA HIS A 83 1.30 -1.35 -7.46
C HIS A 83 2.14 -2.36 -8.27
N VAL A 84 1.51 -3.30 -8.98
CA VAL A 84 2.21 -4.39 -9.67
C VAL A 84 2.03 -4.24 -11.18
N ASN A 85 3.15 -4.23 -11.91
CA ASN A 85 3.17 -4.37 -13.35
C ASN A 85 4.28 -5.36 -13.75
N GLY A 86 3.89 -6.57 -14.15
CA GLY A 86 4.83 -7.67 -14.35
C GLY A 86 5.54 -8.05 -13.04
N LEU A 87 6.87 -8.14 -13.09
CA LEU A 87 7.72 -8.44 -11.92
C LEU A 87 8.02 -7.20 -11.04
N MET A 88 7.61 -6.02 -11.48
CA MET A 88 7.96 -4.75 -10.84
C MET A 88 6.86 -4.31 -9.86
N LEU A 89 7.27 -4.11 -8.59
CA LEU A 89 6.41 -3.69 -7.48
C LEU A 89 6.77 -2.26 -7.07
N LEU A 90 6.12 -1.27 -7.68
CA LEU A 90 6.41 0.14 -7.42
C LEU A 90 5.28 0.80 -6.63
N TYR A 91 5.64 1.43 -5.51
CA TYR A 91 4.73 2.22 -4.69
C TYR A 91 4.52 3.64 -5.23
N LEU A 92 4.19 3.76 -6.52
CA LEU A 92 3.86 5.04 -7.14
C LEU A 92 2.57 5.62 -6.57
N ARG A 93 2.41 6.94 -6.64
CA ARG A 93 1.15 7.62 -6.28
C ARG A 93 0.09 7.53 -7.41
N ARG A 94 0.29 6.63 -8.38
CA ARG A 94 -0.60 6.41 -9.54
C ARG A 94 -0.64 4.92 -9.86
N CYS A 95 -1.76 4.45 -10.41
CA CYS A 95 -1.88 3.07 -10.89
C CYS A 95 -0.93 2.83 -12.08
N LEU A 96 -0.19 1.73 -12.09
CA LEU A 96 0.74 1.42 -13.19
C LEU A 96 0.06 1.10 -14.53
N HIS A 97 -1.22 0.69 -14.50
CA HIS A 97 -1.98 0.30 -15.70
C HIS A 97 -2.78 1.46 -16.29
N CYS A 98 -3.61 2.12 -15.47
CA CYS A 98 -4.52 3.18 -15.92
C CYS A 98 -4.11 4.58 -15.50
N GLN A 99 -2.96 4.74 -14.82
CA GLN A 99 -2.42 6.02 -14.34
C GLN A 99 -3.36 6.81 -13.41
N LEU A 100 -4.41 6.18 -12.86
CA LEU A 100 -5.31 6.81 -11.91
C LEU A 100 -4.52 7.31 -10.69
N PRO A 101 -4.52 8.62 -10.40
CA PRO A 101 -3.79 9.15 -9.27
C PRO A 101 -4.48 8.80 -7.94
N LEU A 102 -3.66 8.58 -6.91
CA LEU A 102 -4.14 8.20 -5.58
C LEU A 102 -4.97 9.31 -4.90
N ALA A 103 -4.82 10.55 -5.36
CA ALA A 103 -5.54 11.73 -4.90
C ALA A 103 -6.65 12.18 -5.87
N ALA A 104 -7.08 11.32 -6.80
CA ALA A 104 -8.14 11.65 -7.75
C ALA A 104 -9.47 12.02 -7.06
N ASP A 105 -9.70 11.51 -5.85
CA ASP A 105 -10.88 11.81 -5.02
C ASP A 105 -10.79 13.16 -4.28
N HIS A 106 -9.62 13.82 -4.25
CA HIS A 106 -9.42 15.11 -3.56
C HIS A 106 -9.41 16.30 -4.50
N LYS A 107 -9.38 16.09 -5.83
CA LYS A 107 -9.48 17.20 -6.78
C LYS A 107 -10.91 17.74 -6.76
N LYS A 108 -11.11 18.84 -6.02
CA LYS A 108 -12.18 19.80 -6.31
C LYS A 108 -12.07 20.18 -7.80
N SER A 109 -13.19 20.07 -8.50
CA SER A 109 -13.42 20.81 -9.73
C SER A 109 -13.21 22.30 -9.43
N ASP A 110 -12.16 22.90 -10.00
CA ASP A 110 -12.13 24.33 -10.23
C ASP A 110 -13.26 24.71 -11.21
#